data_AF-A0A924Y9B6-F1
#
_entry.id   AF-A0A924Y9B6-F1
#
_cell.length_a   1.000
_cell.length_b   1.000
_cell.length_c   1.000
_cell.angle_alpha   90.00
_cell.angle_beta   90.00
_cell.angle_gamma   90.00
#
_symmetry.space_group_name_H-M   'P 1'
#
loop_
_entity.id
_entity.type
_entity.pdbx_description
1 polymer ?
#
loop_
_entity_poly.entity_id
_entity_poly.type
_entity_poly.pdbx_seq_one_letter_code
_entity_poly.pdbx_strand_id
1 'polypeptide(L)'
;MGVYKLLSFESRRSAIAASVVIGVLLIVGGLLFGLLTPYVFPPQASLEAVSIDNLFRLLLVLGGAIFLLVQGTLVYSVIRFWVRADDTSDGPPIHGNAMLEFVWTAIPAGLVLILALLSFWIWSDIIRPKDDELTVNATGQRFAWSFTYYDPVHDINYNSPELHVWPNQ
;
A
#
# COMPACT_ATOMS: atom_id res chain seq x y z
N MET A 1 -19.91 -46.67 8.84
CA MET A 1 -18.72 -46.06 8.18
C MET A 1 -19.05 -44.99 7.11
N GLY A 2 -20.25 -44.94 6.51
CA GLY A 2 -20.55 -44.05 5.37
C GLY A 2 -20.94 -42.59 5.69
N VAL A 3 -21.63 -42.34 6.82
CA VAL A 3 -22.16 -41.00 7.16
C VAL A 3 -21.05 -39.99 7.50
N TYR A 4 -20.00 -40.41 8.21
CA TYR A 4 -18.84 -39.57 8.54
C TYR A 4 -18.01 -39.15 7.32
N LYS A 5 -17.94 -40.00 6.28
CA LYS A 5 -17.26 -39.67 5.02
C LYS A 5 -18.04 -38.63 4.21
N LEU A 6 -19.37 -38.62 4.29
CA LEU A 6 -20.21 -37.65 3.59
C LEU A 6 -20.19 -36.28 4.27
N LEU A 7 -20.32 -36.25 5.61
CA LEU A 7 -20.23 -35.01 6.40
C LEU A 7 -18.87 -34.32 6.29
N SER A 8 -17.77 -35.08 6.26
CA SER A 8 -16.43 -34.51 6.08
C SER A 8 -16.15 -34.02 4.65
N PHE A 9 -16.85 -34.55 3.64
CA PHE A 9 -16.72 -34.11 2.25
C PHE A 9 -17.49 -32.81 1.98
N GLU A 10 -18.71 -32.66 2.51
CA GLU A 10 -19.48 -31.41 2.45
C GLU A 10 -18.81 -30.27 3.24
N SER A 11 -18.23 -30.58 4.40
CA SER A 11 -17.42 -29.66 5.22
C SER A 11 -16.18 -29.15 4.47
N ARG A 12 -15.49 -30.02 3.72
CA ARG A 12 -14.33 -29.62 2.91
C ARG A 12 -14.71 -28.76 1.71
N ARG A 13 -15.82 -29.07 1.03
CA ARG A 13 -16.32 -28.30 -0.12
C ARG A 13 -16.82 -26.91 0.28
N SER A 14 -17.55 -26.81 1.38
CA SER A 14 -18.02 -25.52 1.93
C SER A 14 -16.87 -24.67 2.47
N ALA A 15 -15.86 -25.27 3.10
CA ALA A 15 -14.65 -24.56 3.51
C ALA A 15 -13.89 -23.98 2.31
N ILE A 16 -13.67 -24.76 1.25
CA ILE A 16 -12.99 -24.27 0.02
C ILE A 16 -13.79 -23.14 -0.64
N ALA A 17 -15.11 -23.28 -0.74
CA ALA A 17 -15.98 -22.23 -1.29
C ALA A 17 -15.93 -20.95 -0.44
N ALA A 18 -15.93 -21.06 0.89
CA ALA A 18 -15.80 -19.92 1.79
C ALA A 18 -14.46 -19.20 1.63
N SER A 19 -13.35 -19.94 1.51
CA SER A 19 -12.01 -19.37 1.27
C SER A 19 -11.95 -18.59 -0.05
N VAL A 20 -12.57 -19.11 -1.11
CA VAL A 20 -12.61 -18.45 -2.42
C VAL A 20 -13.48 -17.18 -2.38
N VAL A 21 -14.64 -17.24 -1.73
CA VAL A 21 -15.52 -16.06 -1.57
C VAL A 21 -14.83 -14.98 -0.74
N ILE A 22 -14.16 -15.35 0.35
CA ILE A 22 -13.36 -14.43 1.14
C ILE A 22 -12.27 -13.83 0.26
N GLY A 23 -11.44 -14.63 -0.41
CA GLY A 23 -10.40 -14.11 -1.32
C GLY A 23 -10.93 -13.10 -2.35
N VAL A 24 -12.09 -13.36 -2.97
CA VAL A 24 -12.74 -12.45 -3.91
C VAL A 24 -13.21 -11.16 -3.25
N LEU A 25 -13.85 -11.22 -2.08
CA LEU A 25 -14.32 -10.04 -1.34
C LEU A 25 -13.17 -9.12 -0.92
N LEU A 26 -12.00 -9.67 -0.64
CA LEU A 26 -10.83 -8.90 -0.22
C LEU A 26 -10.14 -8.23 -1.40
N ILE A 27 -10.12 -8.90 -2.56
CA ILE A 27 -9.68 -8.30 -3.83
C ILE A 27 -10.62 -7.15 -4.20
N VAL A 28 -11.94 -7.36 -4.13
CA VAL A 28 -12.94 -6.32 -4.41
C VAL A 28 -12.85 -5.18 -3.39
N GLY A 29 -12.66 -5.47 -2.10
CA GLY A 29 -12.48 -4.46 -1.05
C GLY A 29 -11.21 -3.63 -1.23
N GLY A 30 -10.09 -4.26 -1.58
CA GLY A 30 -8.83 -3.55 -1.89
C GLY A 30 -8.94 -2.68 -3.14
N LEU A 31 -9.65 -3.16 -4.17
CA LEU A 31 -9.94 -2.38 -5.39
C LEU A 31 -10.86 -1.19 -5.08
N LEU A 32 -11.92 -1.38 -4.29
CA LEU A 32 -12.81 -0.30 -3.86
C LEU A 32 -12.06 0.76 -3.03
N PHE A 33 -11.16 0.34 -2.15
CA PHE A 33 -10.32 1.25 -1.40
C PHE A 33 -9.39 2.07 -2.32
N GLY A 34 -8.81 1.44 -3.35
CA GLY A 34 -8.05 2.11 -4.41
C GLY A 34 -8.86 3.10 -5.26
N LEU A 35 -10.16 2.84 -5.44
CA LEU A 35 -11.06 3.76 -6.15
C LEU A 35 -11.44 4.98 -5.30
N LEU A 36 -11.38 4.88 -3.97
CA LEU A 36 -11.67 5.98 -3.05
C LEU A 36 -10.44 6.88 -2.78
N THR A 37 -9.24 6.44 -3.14
CA THR A 37 -8.00 7.21 -2.94
C THR A 37 -7.97 8.63 -3.51
N PRO A 38 -8.59 8.96 -4.67
CA PRO A 38 -8.61 10.32 -5.19
C PRO A 38 -9.24 11.35 -4.26
N TYR A 39 -10.09 10.93 -3.31
CA TYR A 39 -10.71 11.82 -2.32
C TYR A 39 -9.82 12.09 -1.09
N VAL A 40 -8.69 11.39 -0.98
CA VAL A 40 -7.76 11.49 0.16
C VAL A 40 -6.56 12.39 -0.17
N PHE A 41 -6.20 12.51 -1.45
CA PHE A 41 -5.05 13.31 -1.86
C PHE A 41 -5.39 14.80 -2.03
N PRO A 42 -4.44 15.70 -1.70
CA PRO A 42 -4.54 17.09 -2.13
C PRO A 42 -4.57 17.20 -3.66
N PRO A 43 -5.05 18.32 -4.21
CA PRO A 43 -4.98 18.55 -5.65
C PRO A 43 -3.52 18.50 -6.12
N GLN A 44 -3.30 17.89 -7.28
CA GLN A 44 -1.98 17.81 -7.90
C GLN A 44 -1.46 19.21 -8.22
N ALA A 45 -0.26 19.51 -7.71
CA ALA A 45 0.35 20.83 -7.83
C ALA A 45 1.70 20.83 -8.56
N SER A 46 2.19 19.66 -8.99
CA SER A 46 3.41 19.49 -9.78
C SER A 46 3.32 18.26 -10.70
N LEU A 47 4.20 18.19 -11.70
CA LEU A 47 4.30 17.01 -12.57
C LEU A 47 4.72 15.76 -11.79
N GLU A 48 5.60 15.92 -10.80
CA GLU A 48 6.09 14.83 -9.95
C GLU A 48 5.00 14.24 -9.05
N ALA A 49 3.99 15.04 -8.68
CA ALA A 49 2.88 14.58 -7.86
C ALA A 49 2.14 13.40 -8.51
N VAL A 50 2.07 13.33 -9.84
CA VAL A 50 1.41 12.23 -10.56
C VAL A 50 2.10 10.89 -10.29
N SER A 51 3.42 10.85 -10.37
CA SER A 51 4.21 9.63 -10.12
C SER A 51 4.13 9.19 -8.67
N ILE A 52 4.19 10.15 -7.73
CA ILE A 52 4.05 9.90 -6.29
C ILE A 52 2.65 9.38 -5.95
N ASP A 53 1.61 10.02 -6.46
CA ASP A 53 0.21 9.63 -6.24
C ASP A 53 -0.04 8.20 -6.74
N ASN A 54 0.47 7.87 -7.92
CA ASN A 54 0.32 6.53 -8.49
C ASN A 54 1.03 5.46 -7.65
N LEU A 55 2.26 5.74 -7.19
CA LEU A 55 2.97 4.84 -6.29
C LEU A 55 2.20 4.65 -4.98
N PHE A 56 1.71 5.73 -4.38
CA PHE A 56 0.95 5.66 -3.13
C PHE A 56 -0.38 4.90 -3.29
N ARG A 57 -1.09 5.11 -4.40
CA ARG A 57 -2.31 4.33 -4.75
C ARG A 57 -1.99 2.84 -4.84
N LEU A 58 -0.90 2.48 -5.50
CA LEU A 58 -0.46 1.08 -5.58
C LEU A 58 -0.20 0.51 -4.18
N LEU A 59 0.52 1.25 -3.32
CA LEU A 59 0.77 0.83 -1.93
C LEU A 59 -0.53 0.63 -1.15
N LEU A 60 -1.49 1.55 -1.26
CA LEU A 60 -2.77 1.44 -0.55
C LEU A 60 -3.63 0.28 -1.04
N VAL A 61 -3.68 0.02 -2.34
CA VAL A 61 -4.40 -1.14 -2.90
C VAL A 61 -3.79 -2.44 -2.42
N LEU A 62 -2.47 -2.58 -2.53
CA LEU A 62 -1.76 -3.79 -2.08
C LEU A 62 -1.88 -3.98 -0.58
N GLY A 63 -1.63 -2.93 0.21
CA GLY A 63 -1.73 -2.95 1.66
C GLY A 63 -3.15 -3.26 2.13
N GLY A 64 -4.16 -2.62 1.53
CA GLY A 64 -5.58 -2.89 1.80
C GLY A 64 -5.97 -4.32 1.47
N ALA A 65 -5.54 -4.86 0.33
CA ALA A 65 -5.82 -6.25 -0.05
C ALA A 65 -5.17 -7.26 0.92
N ILE A 66 -3.91 -7.04 1.32
CA ILE A 66 -3.20 -7.90 2.28
C ILE A 66 -3.84 -7.81 3.67
N PHE A 67 -4.15 -6.60 4.12
CA PHE A 67 -4.83 -6.38 5.40
C PHE A 67 -6.15 -7.14 5.46
N LEU A 68 -6.97 -6.99 4.41
CA LEU A 68 -8.21 -7.72 4.25
C LEU A 68 -7.97 -9.24 4.23
N LEU A 69 -6.99 -9.74 3.49
CA LEU A 69 -6.61 -11.17 3.48
C LEU A 69 -6.29 -11.72 4.87
N VAL A 70 -5.43 -11.05 5.60
CA VAL A 70 -5.05 -11.47 6.95
C VAL A 70 -6.27 -11.42 7.87
N GLN A 71 -7.02 -10.31 7.86
CA GLN A 71 -8.19 -10.13 8.71
C GLN A 71 -9.28 -11.16 8.39
N GLY A 72 -9.56 -11.42 7.12
CA GLY A 72 -10.53 -12.42 6.66
C GLY A 72 -10.11 -13.83 7.06
N THR A 73 -8.82 -14.17 6.96
CA THR A 73 -8.28 -15.47 7.39
C THR A 73 -8.39 -15.66 8.90
N LEU A 74 -8.11 -14.62 9.69
CA LEU A 74 -8.29 -14.65 11.15
C LEU A 74 -9.76 -14.82 11.53
N VAL A 75 -10.66 -14.01 10.96
CA VAL A 75 -12.11 -14.10 11.21
C VAL A 75 -12.64 -15.47 10.83
N TYR A 76 -12.27 -15.97 9.65
CA TYR A 76 -12.60 -17.33 9.22
C TYR A 76 -12.11 -18.37 10.23
N SER A 77 -10.87 -18.25 10.70
CA SER A 77 -10.28 -19.20 11.64
C SER A 77 -11.05 -19.20 12.97
N VAL A 78 -11.37 -18.02 13.50
CA VAL A 78 -12.16 -17.89 14.74
C VAL A 78 -13.54 -18.53 14.57
N ILE A 79 -14.27 -18.22 13.49
CA ILE A 79 -15.63 -18.73 13.28
C ILE A 79 -15.61 -20.24 13.00
N ARG A 80 -14.68 -20.71 12.16
CA ARG A 80 -14.64 -22.10 11.69
C ARG A 80 -14.12 -23.06 12.76
N PHE A 81 -13.17 -22.63 13.57
CA PHE A 81 -12.55 -23.43 14.62
C PHE A 81 -13.05 -23.05 16.03
N TRP A 82 -14.19 -22.34 16.11
CA TRP A 82 -14.87 -22.12 17.38
C TRP A 82 -15.33 -23.46 17.98
N VAL A 83 -14.75 -23.84 19.12
CA VAL A 83 -15.12 -25.04 19.88
C VAL A 83 -16.25 -24.73 20.87
N ARG A 84 -17.25 -25.63 20.97
CA ARG A 84 -18.35 -25.48 21.93
C ARG A 84 -17.88 -25.75 23.35
N ALA A 85 -18.54 -25.17 24.34
CA ALA A 85 -18.13 -25.27 25.75
C ALA A 85 -18.11 -26.71 26.29
N ASP A 86 -18.83 -27.64 25.65
CA ASP A 86 -18.96 -29.05 26.01
C ASP A 86 -17.95 -29.98 25.29
N ASP A 87 -17.18 -29.46 24.34
CA ASP A 87 -16.21 -30.25 23.58
C ASP A 87 -14.82 -30.20 24.23
N THR A 88 -14.39 -31.35 24.75
CA THR A 88 -13.08 -31.55 25.39
C THR A 88 -12.09 -32.28 24.50
N SER A 89 -12.39 -32.45 23.21
CA SER A 89 -11.50 -33.11 22.26
C SER A 89 -10.35 -32.21 21.86
N ASP A 90 -9.18 -32.82 21.62
CA ASP A 90 -8.00 -32.08 21.18
C ASP A 90 -8.00 -31.90 19.66
N GLY A 91 -7.46 -30.78 19.20
CA GLY A 91 -7.23 -30.53 17.78
C GLY A 91 -6.18 -31.51 17.20
N PRO A 92 -6.21 -31.78 15.88
CA PRO A 92 -5.16 -32.57 15.24
C PRO A 92 -3.77 -31.96 15.52
N PRO A 93 -2.76 -32.77 15.91
CA PRO A 93 -1.42 -32.28 16.26
C PRO A 93 -0.62 -31.93 14.99
N ILE A 94 -0.99 -30.82 14.35
CA ILE A 94 -0.32 -30.30 13.15
C ILE A 94 0.78 -29.32 13.62
N HIS A 95 2.02 -29.52 13.18
CA HIS A 95 3.16 -28.75 13.69
C HIS A 95 3.76 -27.76 12.68
N GLY A 96 3.39 -27.83 11.40
CA GLY A 96 3.86 -26.88 10.40
C GLY A 96 3.70 -27.36 8.97
N ASN A 97 4.11 -26.51 8.04
CA ASN A 97 4.16 -26.84 6.63
C ASN A 97 5.28 -26.02 5.99
N ALA A 98 6.44 -26.66 5.78
CA ALA A 98 7.63 -25.99 5.24
C ALA A 98 7.38 -25.29 3.89
N MET A 99 6.51 -25.85 3.04
CA MET A 99 6.16 -25.23 1.77
C MET A 99 5.32 -23.97 1.97
N LEU A 100 4.35 -24.00 2.89
CA LEU A 100 3.55 -22.82 3.24
C LEU A 100 4.42 -21.74 3.88
N GLU A 101 5.35 -22.14 4.74
CA GLU A 101 6.30 -21.25 5.41
C GLU A 101 7.23 -20.53 4.43
N PHE A 102 7.74 -21.25 3.44
CA PHE A 102 8.53 -20.65 2.38
C PHE A 102 7.69 -19.68 1.53
N VAL A 103 6.48 -20.09 1.12
CA VAL A 103 5.62 -19.27 0.27
C VAL A 103 5.21 -17.97 0.98
N TRP A 104 4.80 -18.04 2.25
CA TRP A 104 4.36 -16.86 2.99
C TRP A 104 5.49 -15.90 3.37
N THR A 105 6.76 -16.30 3.23
CA THR A 105 7.92 -15.45 3.53
C THR A 105 8.50 -14.88 2.25
N ALA A 106 8.61 -15.72 1.21
CA ALA A 106 9.10 -15.32 -0.11
C ALA A 106 8.17 -14.28 -0.76
N ILE A 107 6.84 -14.45 -0.67
CA ILE A 107 5.89 -13.51 -1.28
C ILE A 107 6.01 -12.10 -0.68
N PRO A 108 5.92 -11.90 0.65
CA PRO A 108 6.10 -10.57 1.25
C PRO A 108 7.50 -9.99 1.00
N ALA A 109 8.55 -10.81 1.07
CA ALA A 109 9.91 -10.35 0.80
C ALA A 109 10.06 -9.84 -0.64
N GLY A 110 9.57 -10.60 -1.62
CA GLY A 110 9.58 -10.19 -3.03
C GLY A 110 8.72 -8.95 -3.29
N LEU A 111 7.55 -8.86 -2.65
CA LEU A 111 6.68 -7.70 -2.77
C LEU A 111 7.36 -6.42 -2.27
N VAL A 112 7.98 -6.47 -1.08
CA VAL A 112 8.73 -5.32 -0.54
C VAL A 112 9.92 -4.96 -1.42
N LEU A 113 10.66 -5.95 -1.94
CA LEU A 113 11.78 -5.70 -2.84
C LEU A 113 11.34 -4.98 -4.13
N ILE A 114 10.26 -5.44 -4.76
CA ILE A 114 9.73 -4.81 -5.99
C ILE A 114 9.29 -3.38 -5.71
N LEU A 115 8.54 -3.15 -4.63
CA LEU A 115 8.11 -1.80 -4.25
C LEU A 115 9.28 -0.88 -3.93
N ALA A 116 10.33 -1.39 -3.29
CA ALA A 116 11.55 -0.63 -3.02
C ALA A 116 12.26 -0.22 -4.32
N LEU A 117 12.38 -1.13 -5.29
CA LEU A 117 12.98 -0.83 -6.59
C LEU A 117 12.17 0.20 -7.39
N LEU A 118 10.84 0.07 -7.40
CA LEU A 118 9.96 1.05 -8.05
C LEU A 118 10.06 2.43 -7.38
N SER A 119 10.04 2.47 -6.06
CA SER A 119 10.20 3.70 -5.27
C SER A 119 11.54 4.37 -5.55
N PHE A 120 12.62 3.60 -5.56
CA PHE A 120 13.96 4.10 -5.87
C PHE A 120 14.04 4.68 -7.28
N TRP A 121 13.43 4.02 -8.27
CA TRP A 121 13.42 4.51 -9.64
C TRP A 121 12.70 5.85 -9.77
N ILE A 122 11.49 5.96 -9.19
CA ILE A 122 10.72 7.22 -9.19
C ILE A 122 11.47 8.33 -8.44
N TRP A 123 12.04 8.02 -7.27
CA TRP A 123 12.85 8.98 -6.52
C TRP A 123 14.08 9.48 -7.31
N SER A 124 14.75 8.57 -8.03
CA SER A 124 15.92 8.91 -8.83
C SER A 124 15.60 9.81 -10.03
N ASP A 125 14.35 9.75 -10.52
CA ASP A 125 13.85 10.62 -11.57
C ASP A 125 13.51 12.01 -11.00
N ILE A 126 12.80 12.06 -9.87
CA ILE A 126 12.41 13.30 -9.19
C ILE A 126 13.61 14.16 -8.79
N ILE A 127 14.68 13.56 -8.26
CA ILE A 127 15.86 14.29 -7.77
C ILE A 127 16.86 14.63 -8.88
N ARG A 128 16.64 14.14 -10.10
CA ARG A 128 17.54 14.41 -11.20
C ARG A 128 17.45 15.91 -11.55
N PRO A 129 18.59 16.63 -11.59
CA PRO A 129 18.58 18.01 -12.06
C PRO A 129 18.04 18.07 -13.48
N LYS A 130 17.05 18.93 -13.70
CA LYS A 130 16.51 19.25 -15.02
C LYS A 130 17.24 20.46 -15.58
N ASP A 131 17.35 20.49 -16.90
CA ASP A 131 17.79 21.70 -17.59
C ASP A 131 16.70 22.77 -17.39
N ASP A 132 17.09 24.05 -17.20
CA ASP A 132 16.17 25.19 -17.03
C ASP A 132 15.41 25.26 -15.68
N GLU A 133 16.05 24.85 -14.58
CA GLU A 133 15.49 24.99 -13.23
C GLU A 133 15.66 26.41 -12.65
N LEU A 134 14.55 27.02 -12.21
CA LEU A 134 14.60 28.24 -11.40
C LEU A 134 15.19 27.95 -10.01
N THR A 135 16.38 28.47 -9.75
CA THR A 135 17.00 28.37 -8.43
C THR A 135 16.47 29.45 -7.49
N VAL A 136 15.77 29.05 -6.43
CA VAL A 136 15.23 29.95 -5.39
C VAL A 136 15.85 29.62 -4.04
N ASN A 137 16.47 30.60 -3.39
CA ASN A 137 16.98 30.43 -2.03
C ASN A 137 15.88 30.70 -1.01
N ALA A 138 15.45 29.67 -0.28
CA ALA A 138 14.45 29.79 0.78
C ALA A 138 15.11 29.92 2.16
N THR A 139 14.85 31.05 2.84
CA THR A 139 15.34 31.32 4.20
C THR A 139 14.20 31.27 5.21
N GLY A 140 14.30 30.37 6.19
CA GLY A 140 13.34 30.27 7.30
C GLY A 140 13.67 31.25 8.43
N GLN A 141 12.67 31.99 8.91
CA GLN A 141 12.75 32.97 9.99
C GLN A 141 11.61 32.74 11.01
N ARG A 142 11.72 33.28 12.22
CA ARG A 142 10.63 33.24 13.21
C ARG A 142 9.73 34.47 13.03
N PHE A 143 8.47 34.38 12.59
CA PHE A 143 7.71 33.25 12.04
C PHE A 143 7.36 33.58 10.57
N ALA A 144 8.37 33.57 9.71
CA ALA A 144 8.26 34.04 8.34
C ALA A 144 9.19 33.26 7.41
N TRP A 145 8.92 33.34 6.10
CA TRP A 145 9.79 32.84 5.05
C TRP A 145 10.24 34.01 4.17
N SER A 146 11.45 33.93 3.64
CA SER A 146 11.97 34.85 2.63
C SER A 146 12.54 34.04 1.47
N PHE A 147 12.15 34.39 0.26
CA PHE A 147 12.57 33.74 -0.98
C PHE A 147 13.44 34.71 -1.78
N THR A 148 14.64 34.27 -2.15
CA THR A 148 15.58 35.08 -2.94
C THR A 148 15.76 34.49 -4.33
N TYR A 149 15.55 35.32 -5.35
CA TYR A 149 15.67 35.00 -6.77
C TYR A 149 16.89 35.71 -7.34
N TYR A 150 17.71 34.99 -8.10
CA TYR A 150 18.84 35.57 -8.82
C TYR A 150 18.42 35.94 -10.24
N ASP A 151 18.62 37.19 -10.63
CA ASP A 151 18.42 37.66 -12.01
C ASP A 151 19.78 37.73 -12.74
N PRO A 152 20.06 36.80 -13.66
CA PRO A 152 21.33 36.76 -14.38
C PRO A 152 21.49 37.90 -15.39
N VAL A 153 20.43 38.60 -15.79
CA VAL A 153 20.50 39.71 -16.75
C VAL A 153 21.04 40.98 -16.08
N HIS A 154 20.59 41.25 -14.87
CA HIS A 154 20.94 42.46 -14.12
C HIS A 154 21.96 42.21 -12.99
N ASP A 155 22.34 40.94 -12.77
CA ASP A 155 23.27 40.48 -11.72
C ASP A 155 22.85 40.94 -10.31
N ILE A 156 21.56 40.77 -9.99
CA ILE A 156 20.97 41.20 -8.71
C ILE A 156 20.07 40.13 -8.10
N ASN A 157 19.99 40.16 -6.77
CA ASN A 157 19.13 39.30 -5.98
C ASN A 157 17.86 40.05 -5.56
N TYR A 158 16.70 39.44 -5.79
CA TYR A 158 15.40 39.96 -5.37
C TYR A 158 14.82 39.11 -4.24
N ASN A 159 14.33 39.76 -3.18
CA ASN A 159 13.70 39.08 -2.05
C ASN A 159 12.19 39.27 -2.06
N SER A 160 11.44 38.20 -1.78
CA SER A 160 9.98 38.23 -1.60
C SER A 160 9.57 37.43 -0.36
N PRO A 161 8.54 37.87 0.40
CA PRO A 161 7.91 37.05 1.42
C PRO A 161 7.05 35.91 0.84
N GLU A 162 6.74 35.98 -0.46
CA GLU A 162 5.92 34.99 -1.18
C GLU A 162 6.74 34.25 -2.24
N LEU A 163 6.41 32.98 -2.43
CA LEU A 163 7.02 32.15 -3.46
C LEU A 163 6.27 32.34 -4.78
N HIS A 164 6.96 32.85 -5.79
CA HIS A 164 6.45 33.04 -7.14
C HIS A 164 7.17 32.05 -8.06
N VAL A 165 6.41 31.15 -8.66
CA VAL A 165 6.91 30.16 -9.61
C VAL A 165 6.00 30.18 -10.82
N TRP A 166 6.57 29.99 -12.01
CA TRP A 166 5.80 29.88 -13.23
C TRP A 166 4.96 28.59 -13.23
N PRO A 167 3.76 28.60 -13.83
CA PRO A 167 2.96 27.38 -13.97
C PRO A 167 3.73 26.30 -14.74
N ASN A 168 3.58 25.04 -14.33
CA ASN A 168 4.13 23.83 -14.99
C ASN A 168 5.66 23.62 -14.91
N GLN A 169 6.30 24.11 -13.85
CA GLN A 169 7.64 23.68 -13.46
C GLN A 169 7.59 22.37 -12.66
#